data_AF-A0A813BH80-F1
#
_entry.id   AF-A0A813BH80-F1
#
_cell.length_a   1.000
_cell.length_b   1.000
_cell.length_c   1.000
_cell.angle_alpha   90.00
_cell.angle_beta   90.00
_cell.angle_gamma   90.00
#
_symmetry.space_group_name_H-M   'P 1'
#
loop_
_entity.id
_entity.type
_entity.pdbx_description
1 polymer ?
#
loop_
_entity_poly.entity_id
_entity_poly.type
_entity_poly.pdbx_seq_one_letter_code
_entity_poly.pdbx_strand_id
1 'polypeptide(L)'
;MADDLSRDDAVVHEQLLLARKWQPAGWKDGRMEAQGETQAKDADFLISFASPDSGPNNKILHRLKEGVLFDGKTRPVRFCTDRSLGMGVHVVPGKASQRWDPKYSNLEDPRQPGDFPNWFKHYKEAAEETKHGILILQLTESYFKFVSQVSKACRWEFGYIRKPELVHLFVDSEDGPQIVHWQDLMQDADLCSRAFGVQGASPQALQQAADIMVSESVKTDLVHETVAAAAKLVEEQEYQAWCALPLREVAYVLTRNQEKTADGIVAANELLAVYLRTGQAHKAAQLGARLLEVVEELHGPEE
;
A
#
# COMPACT_ATOMS: atom_id res chain seq x y z
N MET A 1 -12.85 14.14 24.50
CA MET A 1 -13.65 15.39 24.52
C MET A 1 -14.80 15.39 23.50
N ALA A 2 -14.59 15.18 22.20
CA ALA A 2 -15.70 15.04 21.23
C ALA A 2 -16.29 13.61 21.17
N ASP A 3 -15.44 12.59 21.35
CA ASP A 3 -15.88 11.19 21.40
C ASP A 3 -16.75 10.90 22.64
N ASP A 4 -16.36 11.43 23.79
CA ASP A 4 -17.10 11.33 25.05
C ASP A 4 -18.49 11.98 24.97
N LEU A 5 -18.66 13.01 24.13
CA LEU A 5 -19.93 13.72 23.92
C LEU A 5 -20.86 13.03 22.91
N SER A 6 -20.32 12.16 22.05
CA SER A 6 -21.11 11.42 21.04
C SER A 6 -21.48 10.01 21.48
N ARG A 7 -20.91 9.51 22.57
CA ARG A 7 -20.96 8.11 22.99
C ARG A 7 -22.37 7.58 23.27
N ASP A 8 -23.27 8.47 23.70
CA ASP A 8 -24.65 8.10 24.08
C ASP A 8 -25.68 8.37 22.96
N ASP A 9 -25.24 8.91 21.82
CA ASP A 9 -26.09 9.16 20.66
C ASP A 9 -25.46 8.51 19.42
N ALA A 10 -25.99 7.34 19.04
CA ALA A 10 -25.49 6.56 17.92
C ALA A 10 -25.51 7.33 16.59
N VAL A 11 -26.45 8.26 16.40
CA VAL A 11 -26.56 9.07 15.18
C VAL A 11 -25.50 10.15 15.17
N VAL A 12 -25.27 10.82 16.30
CA VAL A 12 -24.19 11.82 16.43
C VAL A 12 -22.82 11.15 16.36
N HIS A 13 -22.65 9.96 16.94
CA HIS A 13 -21.43 9.18 16.82
C HIS A 13 -21.17 8.74 15.37
N GLU A 14 -22.18 8.25 14.67
CA GLU A 14 -22.08 7.89 13.26
C GLU A 14 -21.78 9.11 12.38
N GLN A 15 -22.41 10.25 12.65
CA GLN A 15 -22.10 11.52 11.97
C GLN A 15 -20.68 12.02 12.26
N LEU A 16 -20.19 11.86 13.48
CA LEU A 16 -18.83 12.24 13.88
C LEU A 16 -17.78 11.31 13.24
N LEU A 17 -18.09 10.01 13.15
CA LEU A 17 -17.31 9.04 12.40
C LEU A 17 -17.34 9.31 10.90
N LEU A 18 -18.49 9.67 10.31
CA LEU A 18 -18.65 10.07 8.91
C LEU A 18 -17.89 11.37 8.58
N ALA A 19 -17.94 12.35 9.47
CA ALA A 19 -17.20 13.60 9.36
C ALA A 19 -15.68 13.37 9.43
N ARG A 20 -15.24 12.37 10.19
CA ARG A 20 -13.83 11.93 10.24
C ARG A 20 -13.44 11.00 9.09
N LYS A 21 -14.39 10.26 8.52
CA LYS A 21 -14.22 9.31 7.41
C LYS A 21 -13.64 9.96 6.15
N TRP A 22 -13.79 11.28 6.03
CA TRP A 22 -13.37 12.07 4.89
C TRP A 22 -12.82 13.44 5.29
N GLN A 23 -12.09 13.55 6.41
CA GLN A 23 -11.26 14.74 6.58
C GLN A 23 -10.02 14.58 5.69
N PRO A 24 -9.91 15.31 4.57
CA PRO A 24 -8.71 15.28 3.76
C PRO A 24 -7.52 15.70 4.62
N ALA A 25 -6.53 14.84 4.68
CA ALA A 25 -5.20 15.18 5.12
C ALA A 25 -4.69 16.39 4.32
N GLY A 26 -4.40 17.50 5.01
CA GLY A 26 -3.65 18.62 4.44
C GLY A 26 -4.45 19.64 3.61
N TRP A 27 -5.48 20.26 4.20
CA TRP A 27 -6.01 21.54 3.71
C TRP A 27 -5.42 22.69 4.55
N LYS A 28 -4.27 23.22 4.11
CA LYS A 28 -3.86 24.60 4.44
C LYS A 28 -3.77 25.35 3.13
N ASP A 29 -4.43 26.50 3.07
CA ASP A 29 -4.51 27.40 1.91
C ASP A 29 -3.17 27.54 1.17
N GLY A 30 -3.14 27.16 -0.10
CA GLY A 30 -1.97 27.27 -0.97
C GLY A 30 -1.86 26.10 -1.93
N ARG A 31 -2.20 26.35 -3.21
CA ARG A 31 -2.12 25.37 -4.31
C ARG A 31 -0.66 24.95 -4.56
N MET A 32 -0.18 23.93 -3.85
CA MET A 32 1.17 23.36 -4.05
C MET A 32 1.15 21.90 -4.50
N GLU A 33 -0.01 21.27 -4.67
CA GLU A 33 -0.11 19.95 -5.31
C GLU A 33 0.20 20.06 -6.81
N ALA A 34 1.08 19.20 -7.32
CA ALA A 34 1.33 19.12 -8.76
C ALA A 34 0.04 18.67 -9.47
N GLN A 35 -0.27 19.31 -10.61
CA GLN A 35 -1.52 19.06 -11.32
C GLN A 35 -1.54 17.65 -11.95
N GLY A 36 -2.51 16.84 -11.52
CA GLY A 36 -2.80 15.53 -12.11
C GLY A 36 -3.73 15.63 -13.33
N GLU A 37 -3.72 14.57 -14.14
CA GLU A 37 -4.64 14.39 -15.26
C GLU A 37 -6.07 14.15 -14.78
N THR A 38 -7.06 14.61 -15.55
CA THR A 38 -8.48 14.47 -15.20
C THR A 38 -9.13 13.21 -15.76
N GLN A 39 -8.42 12.47 -16.60
CA GLN A 39 -8.85 11.18 -17.16
C GLN A 39 -7.73 10.14 -16.95
N ALA A 40 -8.10 8.93 -16.52
CA ALA A 40 -7.13 7.88 -16.20
C ALA A 40 -6.31 7.46 -17.42
N LYS A 41 -6.93 7.31 -18.60
CA LYS A 41 -6.27 6.98 -19.87
C LYS A 41 -5.17 7.97 -20.31
N ASP A 42 -5.20 9.20 -19.80
CA ASP A 42 -4.22 10.24 -20.15
C ASP A 42 -3.01 10.22 -19.19
N ALA A 43 -3.12 9.48 -18.08
CA ALA A 43 -2.10 9.32 -17.06
C ALA A 43 -1.22 8.08 -17.32
N ASP A 44 0.04 8.17 -16.92
CA ASP A 44 0.93 7.03 -16.86
C ASP A 44 0.58 6.15 -15.64
N PHE A 45 0.25 6.77 -14.50
CA PHE A 45 -0.12 6.06 -13.25
C PHE A 45 -1.29 6.70 -12.50
N LEU A 46 -2.04 5.89 -11.78
CA LEU A 46 -2.94 6.28 -10.69
C LEU A 46 -2.14 6.32 -9.37
N ILE A 47 -2.19 7.44 -8.67
CA ILE A 47 -1.42 7.63 -7.43
C ILE A 47 -2.14 6.99 -6.23
N SER A 48 -1.34 6.33 -5.39
CA SER A 48 -1.74 5.76 -4.11
C SER A 48 -0.80 6.24 -2.98
N PHE A 49 -1.35 6.70 -1.86
CA PHE A 49 -0.58 7.05 -0.65
C PHE A 49 -1.49 7.12 0.60
N ALA A 50 -0.91 6.95 1.79
CA ALA A 50 -1.64 7.00 3.07
C ALA A 50 -1.04 7.98 4.10
N SER A 51 -0.36 9.04 3.65
CA SER A 51 0.22 10.02 4.59
C SER A 51 -0.81 11.09 4.98
N PRO A 52 -0.98 11.38 6.29
CA PRO A 52 -1.73 12.54 6.75
C PRO A 52 -1.00 13.88 6.52
N ASP A 53 0.30 13.84 6.23
CA ASP A 53 1.09 15.01 5.83
C ASP A 53 1.22 15.07 4.31
N SER A 54 0.67 16.13 3.71
CA SER A 54 0.72 16.36 2.26
C SER A 54 2.07 16.88 1.78
N GLY A 55 2.95 17.38 2.66
CA GLY A 55 4.24 17.95 2.29
C GLY A 55 5.17 16.97 1.56
N PRO A 56 5.49 15.80 2.14
CA PRO A 56 6.33 14.78 1.50
C PRO A 56 5.74 14.26 0.18
N ASN A 57 4.44 13.97 0.14
CA ASN A 57 3.77 13.51 -1.07
C ASN A 57 3.84 14.56 -2.18
N ASN A 58 3.60 15.83 -1.86
CA ASN A 58 3.67 16.90 -2.83
C ASN A 58 5.07 17.04 -3.44
N LYS A 59 6.13 16.88 -2.64
CA LYS A 59 7.50 16.86 -3.16
C LYS A 59 7.70 15.73 -4.16
N ILE A 60 7.21 14.52 -3.87
CA ILE A 60 7.30 13.38 -4.79
C ILE A 60 6.50 13.67 -6.07
N LEU A 61 5.27 14.19 -5.96
CA LEU A 61 4.44 14.54 -7.12
C LEU A 61 5.11 15.58 -8.02
N HIS A 62 5.81 16.57 -7.46
CA HIS A 62 6.61 17.51 -8.25
C HIS A 62 7.79 16.84 -8.94
N ARG A 63 8.54 15.99 -8.22
CA ARG A 63 9.64 15.20 -8.81
C ARG A 63 9.18 14.33 -9.96
N LEU A 64 7.99 13.71 -9.86
CA LEU A 64 7.39 12.94 -10.96
C LEU A 64 7.24 13.80 -12.22
N LYS A 65 6.84 15.07 -12.10
CA LYS A 65 6.71 16.00 -13.24
C LYS A 65 8.06 16.49 -13.77
N GLU A 66 9.08 16.60 -12.94
CA GLU A 66 10.45 16.98 -13.34
C GLU A 66 11.14 15.85 -14.10
N GLY A 67 10.96 14.62 -13.62
CA GLY A 67 11.39 13.41 -14.27
C GLY A 67 12.04 12.42 -13.30
N VAL A 68 11.69 11.15 -13.48
CA VAL A 68 12.19 10.04 -12.66
C VAL A 68 12.61 8.89 -13.55
N LEU A 69 13.53 8.05 -13.06
CA LEU A 69 13.95 6.86 -13.79
C LEU A 69 12.83 5.82 -13.78
N PHE A 70 12.39 5.38 -14.96
CA PHE A 70 11.44 4.28 -15.11
C PHE A 70 11.70 3.54 -16.42
N ASP A 71 11.75 2.20 -16.37
CA ASP A 71 12.10 1.32 -17.50
C ASP A 71 13.37 1.79 -18.25
N GLY A 72 14.41 2.14 -17.49
CA GLY A 72 15.72 2.57 -18.02
C GLY A 72 15.74 3.97 -18.62
N LYS A 73 14.67 4.77 -18.48
CA LYS A 73 14.60 6.14 -19.01
C LYS A 73 14.17 7.13 -17.95
N THR A 74 14.91 8.22 -17.82
CA THR A 74 14.48 9.37 -17.01
C THR A 74 13.53 10.24 -17.81
N ARG A 75 12.28 10.37 -17.35
CA ARG A 75 11.28 11.20 -18.01
C ARG A 75 10.24 11.74 -17.03
N PRO A 76 9.59 12.87 -17.35
CA PRO A 76 8.36 13.29 -16.69
C PRO A 76 7.30 12.20 -16.73
N VAL A 77 6.59 12.05 -15.62
CA VAL A 77 5.50 11.11 -15.38
C VAL A 77 4.20 11.88 -15.30
N ARG A 78 3.23 11.47 -16.12
CA ARG A 78 1.85 11.96 -16.01
C ARG A 78 1.11 11.07 -15.02
N PHE A 79 0.32 11.65 -14.14
CA PHE A 79 -0.39 10.88 -13.13
C PHE A 79 -1.77 11.45 -12.86
N CYS A 80 -2.67 10.63 -12.34
CA CYS A 80 -3.95 11.05 -11.79
C CYS A 80 -4.08 10.61 -10.32
N THR A 81 -4.92 11.30 -9.57
CA THR A 81 -5.31 10.94 -8.20
C THR A 81 -6.81 10.73 -8.16
N ASP A 82 -7.33 10.09 -7.10
CA ASP A 82 -8.76 10.03 -6.83
C ASP A 82 -9.42 11.42 -6.92
N ARG A 83 -8.73 12.46 -6.47
CA ARG A 83 -9.15 13.86 -6.54
C ARG A 83 -9.12 14.42 -7.96
N SER A 84 -8.05 14.21 -8.73
CA SER A 84 -7.96 14.77 -10.09
C SER A 84 -8.96 14.12 -11.04
N LEU A 85 -9.33 12.87 -10.78
CA LEU A 85 -10.40 12.17 -11.48
C LEU A 85 -11.80 12.63 -11.04
N GLY A 86 -11.95 13.19 -9.84
CA GLY A 86 -13.23 13.63 -9.28
C GLY A 86 -13.94 12.60 -8.41
N MET A 87 -13.25 11.52 -8.03
CA MET A 87 -13.72 10.51 -7.07
C MET A 87 -13.65 11.01 -5.63
N GLY A 88 -12.60 11.78 -5.30
CA GLY A 88 -12.39 12.37 -3.97
C GLY A 88 -13.41 13.48 -3.65
N VAL A 89 -13.70 13.67 -2.36
CA VAL A 89 -14.60 14.76 -1.92
C VAL A 89 -13.87 16.10 -2.03
N HIS A 90 -14.36 17.00 -2.88
CA HIS A 90 -13.82 18.36 -2.96
C HIS A 90 -14.44 19.23 -1.88
N VAL A 91 -13.66 19.61 -0.87
CA VAL A 91 -14.04 20.65 0.08
C VAL A 91 -13.54 21.99 -0.47
N VAL A 92 -14.47 22.88 -0.84
CA VAL A 92 -14.19 24.28 -1.21
C VAL A 92 -14.77 25.16 -0.10
N PRO A 93 -14.00 26.08 0.52
CA PRO A 93 -14.53 26.95 1.57
C PRO A 93 -15.77 27.71 1.08
N GLY A 94 -16.84 27.61 1.86
CA GLY A 94 -18.12 28.25 1.53
C GLY A 94 -18.96 27.52 0.47
N LYS A 95 -18.58 26.32 0.02
CA LYS A 95 -19.42 25.46 -0.82
C LYS A 95 -19.59 24.09 -0.17
N ALA A 96 -20.76 23.48 -0.39
CA ALA A 96 -21.00 22.11 0.03
C ALA A 96 -19.95 21.18 -0.59
N SER A 97 -19.39 20.30 0.23
CA SER A 97 -18.47 19.25 -0.20
C SER A 97 -19.18 18.36 -1.21
N GLN A 98 -18.83 18.46 -2.50
CA GLN A 98 -19.47 17.68 -3.55
C GLN A 98 -18.41 17.10 -4.48
N ARG A 99 -18.68 15.87 -4.96
CA ARG A 99 -17.96 15.33 -6.13
C ARG A 99 -18.40 16.13 -7.35
N TRP A 100 -17.47 16.49 -8.22
CA TRP A 100 -17.78 17.30 -9.40
C TRP A 100 -18.07 16.46 -10.65
N ASP A 101 -17.69 15.18 -10.67
CA ASP A 101 -17.98 14.27 -11.78
C ASP A 101 -19.21 13.39 -11.46
N PRO A 102 -20.31 13.51 -12.21
CA PRO A 102 -21.51 12.70 -12.04
C PRO A 102 -21.29 11.18 -12.14
N LYS A 103 -20.23 10.71 -12.82
CA LYS A 103 -19.95 9.26 -12.92
C LYS A 103 -19.68 8.60 -11.56
N TYR A 104 -19.31 9.40 -10.56
CA TYR A 104 -19.06 8.96 -9.19
C TYR A 104 -20.20 9.31 -8.23
N SER A 105 -21.40 9.57 -8.74
CA SER A 105 -22.58 9.80 -7.87
C SER A 105 -22.95 8.54 -7.06
N ASN A 106 -22.59 7.36 -7.55
CA ASN A 106 -22.95 6.06 -6.97
C ASN A 106 -22.03 5.61 -5.80
N LEU A 107 -20.99 6.36 -5.39
CA LEU A 107 -20.09 5.82 -4.35
C LEU A 107 -20.76 5.69 -2.96
N GLU A 108 -21.90 6.35 -2.77
CA GLU A 108 -22.68 6.31 -1.52
C GLU A 108 -23.84 5.32 -1.58
N ASP A 109 -24.04 4.65 -2.72
CA ASP A 109 -25.13 3.69 -2.89
C ASP A 109 -25.00 2.54 -1.88
N PRO A 110 -26.12 2.06 -1.31
CA PRO A 110 -26.12 0.89 -0.44
C PRO A 110 -25.53 -0.32 -1.17
N ARG A 111 -24.59 -1.01 -0.53
CA ARG A 111 -23.98 -2.24 -1.06
C ARG A 111 -24.69 -3.48 -0.56
N GLN A 112 -24.76 -4.53 -1.38
CA GLN A 112 -25.19 -5.84 -0.91
C GLN A 112 -24.10 -6.49 -0.05
N PRO A 113 -24.46 -7.38 0.89
CA PRO A 113 -23.49 -8.21 1.58
C PRO A 113 -22.63 -8.99 0.59
N GLY A 114 -21.31 -8.83 0.66
CA GLY A 114 -20.35 -9.45 -0.26
C GLY A 114 -19.88 -8.56 -1.42
N ASP A 115 -20.56 -7.43 -1.68
CA ASP A 115 -20.14 -6.49 -2.72
C ASP A 115 -18.98 -5.59 -2.28
N PHE A 116 -18.09 -5.32 -3.23
CA PHE A 116 -17.09 -4.27 -3.07
C PHE A 116 -17.74 -2.88 -3.04
N PRO A 117 -17.22 -1.95 -2.21
CA PRO A 117 -17.61 -0.55 -2.28
C PRO A 117 -17.47 0.00 -3.69
N ASN A 118 -18.42 0.82 -4.13
CA ASN A 118 -18.39 1.39 -5.49
C ASN A 118 -17.14 2.25 -5.73
N TRP A 119 -16.62 2.95 -4.70
CA TRP A 119 -15.33 3.66 -4.79
C TRP A 119 -14.20 2.74 -5.27
N PHE A 120 -14.16 1.49 -4.78
CA PHE A 120 -13.14 0.54 -5.20
C PHE A 120 -13.31 0.11 -6.66
N LYS A 121 -14.54 -0.11 -7.13
CA LYS A 121 -14.80 -0.48 -8.53
C LYS A 121 -14.25 0.58 -9.47
N HIS A 122 -14.55 1.85 -9.19
CA HIS A 122 -14.04 3.00 -9.94
C HIS A 122 -12.53 3.15 -9.84
N TYR A 123 -11.95 2.89 -8.67
CA TYR A 123 -10.51 2.96 -8.47
C TYR A 123 -9.78 1.89 -9.30
N LYS A 124 -10.31 0.66 -9.29
CA LYS A 124 -9.80 -0.44 -10.11
C LYS A 124 -9.90 -0.12 -11.60
N GLU A 125 -11.04 0.37 -12.05
CA GLU A 125 -11.24 0.79 -13.45
C GLU A 125 -10.23 1.86 -13.85
N ALA A 126 -10.03 2.89 -13.01
CA ALA A 126 -9.03 3.92 -13.25
C ALA A 126 -7.61 3.35 -13.31
N ALA A 127 -7.25 2.44 -12.40
CA ALA A 127 -5.95 1.78 -12.42
C ALA A 127 -5.74 1.00 -13.72
N GLU A 128 -6.74 0.24 -14.17
CA GLU A 128 -6.69 -0.55 -15.42
C GLU A 128 -6.69 0.32 -16.68
N GLU A 129 -7.21 1.56 -16.62
CA GLU A 129 -7.20 2.51 -17.74
C GLU A 129 -5.90 3.29 -17.86
N THR A 130 -5.16 3.49 -16.77
CA THR A 130 -3.84 4.15 -16.84
C THR A 130 -2.85 3.29 -17.62
N LYS A 131 -1.78 3.92 -18.12
CA LYS A 131 -0.80 3.21 -18.96
C LYS A 131 -0.08 2.07 -18.22
N HIS A 132 0.21 2.25 -16.94
CA HIS A 132 1.03 1.34 -16.16
C HIS A 132 0.34 0.83 -14.88
N GLY A 133 -0.79 1.38 -14.48
CA GLY A 133 -1.47 1.00 -13.25
C GLY A 133 -1.23 1.98 -12.12
N ILE A 134 -0.92 1.46 -10.94
CA ILE A 134 -0.80 2.23 -9.71
C ILE A 134 0.63 2.53 -9.37
N LEU A 135 0.86 3.75 -8.90
CA LEU A 135 2.10 4.16 -8.28
C LEU A 135 1.87 4.48 -6.80
N ILE A 136 2.44 3.67 -5.93
CA ILE A 136 2.52 3.94 -4.50
C ILE A 136 3.66 4.90 -4.26
N LEU A 137 3.36 6.11 -3.76
CA LEU A 137 4.39 7.15 -3.58
C LEU A 137 5.35 6.83 -2.44
N GLN A 138 4.83 6.26 -1.37
CA GLN A 138 5.61 5.93 -0.19
C GLN A 138 5.00 4.70 0.48
N LEU A 139 5.81 3.66 0.59
CA LEU A 139 5.46 2.45 1.31
C LEU A 139 5.80 2.62 2.80
N THR A 140 5.18 3.61 3.44
CA THR A 140 5.44 3.91 4.85
C THR A 140 4.65 2.97 5.75
N GLU A 141 5.03 2.98 7.03
CA GLU A 141 4.20 2.36 8.05
C GLU A 141 2.75 2.85 7.99
N SER A 142 2.49 4.15 7.79
CA SER A 142 1.14 4.73 7.63
C SER A 142 0.33 4.12 6.49
N TYR A 143 0.99 3.64 5.43
CA TYR A 143 0.38 2.91 4.32
C TYR A 143 -0.31 1.62 4.78
N PHE A 144 0.23 0.98 5.82
CA PHE A 144 -0.29 -0.25 6.39
C PHE A 144 -0.87 -0.08 7.80
N LYS A 145 -0.55 1.02 8.50
CA LYS A 145 -0.84 1.25 9.92
C LYS A 145 -2.35 1.32 10.13
N PHE A 146 -2.79 0.50 11.07
CA PHE A 146 -4.19 0.22 11.37
C PHE A 146 -5.03 1.40 11.89
N VAL A 147 -4.42 2.53 12.26
CA VAL A 147 -5.02 3.54 13.14
C VAL A 147 -5.96 4.54 12.43
N SER A 148 -6.06 4.56 11.09
CA SER A 148 -6.91 5.53 10.37
C SER A 148 -7.75 4.92 9.24
N GLN A 149 -8.91 5.52 8.96
CA GLN A 149 -9.76 5.18 7.80
C GLN A 149 -9.00 5.32 6.46
N VAL A 150 -7.97 6.17 6.41
CA VAL A 150 -7.13 6.41 5.22
C VAL A 150 -6.29 5.18 4.88
N SER A 151 -5.74 4.47 5.88
CA SER A 151 -4.97 3.25 5.61
C SER A 151 -5.84 2.07 5.15
N LYS A 152 -7.13 2.07 5.50
CA LYS A 152 -8.08 1.05 5.03
C LYS A 152 -8.30 1.13 3.52
N ALA A 153 -8.38 2.35 2.97
CA ALA A 153 -8.46 2.55 1.53
C ALA A 153 -7.19 2.01 0.83
N CYS A 154 -5.99 2.34 1.33
CA CYS A 154 -4.74 1.90 0.69
C CYS A 154 -4.54 0.37 0.67
N ARG A 155 -4.97 -0.35 1.71
CA ARG A 155 -4.97 -1.83 1.69
C ARG A 155 -5.87 -2.40 0.60
N TRP A 156 -6.99 -1.74 0.35
CA TRP A 156 -7.95 -2.11 -0.69
C TRP A 156 -7.44 -1.77 -2.09
N GLU A 157 -6.70 -0.66 -2.23
CA GLU A 157 -6.07 -0.27 -3.49
C GLU A 157 -5.16 -1.38 -4.02
N PHE A 158 -4.30 -1.98 -3.18
CA PHE A 158 -3.54 -3.14 -3.60
C PHE A 158 -4.41 -4.41 -3.68
N GLY A 159 -5.05 -4.78 -2.57
CA GLY A 159 -5.64 -6.11 -2.40
C GLY A 159 -6.74 -6.41 -3.41
N TYR A 160 -7.55 -5.42 -3.77
CA TYR A 160 -8.69 -5.70 -4.63
C TYR A 160 -8.43 -5.52 -6.13
N ILE A 161 -7.30 -4.91 -6.52
CA ILE A 161 -6.88 -4.89 -7.93
C ILE A 161 -6.59 -6.30 -8.42
N ARG A 162 -6.02 -7.14 -7.53
CA ARG A 162 -5.71 -8.56 -7.79
C ARG A 162 -4.84 -8.78 -9.03
N LYS A 163 -4.06 -7.76 -9.38
CA LYS A 163 -3.11 -7.73 -10.49
C LYS A 163 -1.81 -7.09 -9.99
N PRO A 164 -0.96 -7.83 -9.26
CA PRO A 164 0.31 -7.30 -8.74
C PRO A 164 1.19 -6.66 -9.82
N GLU A 165 1.06 -7.08 -11.08
CA GLU A 165 1.73 -6.49 -12.24
C GLU A 165 1.33 -5.04 -12.55
N LEU A 166 0.21 -4.56 -12.01
CA LEU A 166 -0.21 -3.16 -12.13
C LEU A 166 0.35 -2.30 -10.99
N VAL A 167 1.08 -2.86 -10.02
CA VAL A 167 1.56 -2.12 -8.86
C VAL A 167 3.02 -1.73 -9.02
N HIS A 168 3.28 -0.44 -8.82
CA HIS A 168 4.59 0.17 -8.90
C HIS A 168 4.85 1.01 -7.65
N LEU A 169 6.12 1.25 -7.36
CA LEU A 169 6.53 2.04 -6.21
C LEU A 169 7.53 3.11 -6.60
N PHE A 170 7.35 4.29 -6.04
CA PHE A 170 8.37 5.31 -6.05
C PHE A 170 9.41 5.00 -4.98
N VAL A 171 10.68 5.00 -5.38
CA VAL A 171 11.82 4.78 -4.49
C VAL A 171 12.81 5.93 -4.68
N ASP A 172 13.17 6.59 -3.60
CA ASP A 172 14.24 7.60 -3.59
C ASP A 172 15.56 6.88 -3.25
N SER A 173 16.37 6.62 -4.27
CA SER A 173 17.63 5.86 -4.14
C SER A 173 18.87 6.77 -4.25
N GLU A 174 20.04 6.24 -3.92
CA GLU A 174 21.32 6.97 -4.07
C GLU A 174 21.59 7.38 -5.52
N ASP A 175 21.16 6.55 -6.48
CA ASP A 175 21.23 6.82 -7.92
C ASP A 175 20.15 7.79 -8.41
N GLY A 176 19.32 8.30 -7.50
CA GLY A 176 18.22 9.23 -7.76
C GLY A 176 16.83 8.61 -7.63
N PRO A 177 15.77 9.41 -7.89
CA PRO A 177 14.39 8.97 -7.80
C PRO A 177 14.04 8.03 -8.96
N GLN A 178 13.46 6.89 -8.62
CA GLN A 178 13.06 5.86 -9.58
C GLN A 178 11.68 5.27 -9.27
N ILE A 179 11.07 4.71 -10.31
CA ILE A 179 9.87 3.88 -10.20
C ILE A 179 10.28 2.44 -10.46
N VAL A 180 9.87 1.54 -9.57
CA VAL A 180 10.16 0.11 -9.66
C VAL A 180 8.88 -0.71 -9.72
N HIS A 181 8.93 -1.86 -10.39
CA HIS A 181 7.81 -2.80 -10.41
C HIS A 181 7.70 -3.51 -9.07
N TRP A 182 6.47 -3.80 -8.61
CA TRP A 182 6.27 -4.59 -7.39
C TRP A 182 7.01 -5.93 -7.44
N GLN A 183 7.04 -6.56 -8.62
CA GLN A 183 7.71 -7.85 -8.83
C GLN A 183 9.23 -7.78 -8.62
N ASP A 184 9.86 -6.64 -8.94
CA ASP A 184 11.30 -6.45 -8.77
C ASP A 184 11.66 -6.38 -7.27
N LEU A 185 10.82 -5.72 -6.48
CA LEU A 185 10.96 -5.69 -5.02
C LEU A 185 10.90 -7.09 -4.41
N MET A 186 10.12 -7.99 -5.00
CA MET A 186 9.99 -9.36 -4.51
C MET A 186 11.23 -10.22 -4.77
N GLN A 187 12.14 -9.73 -5.62
CA GLN A 187 13.37 -10.44 -5.97
C GLN A 187 14.61 -9.84 -5.30
N ASP A 188 14.52 -8.61 -4.80
CA ASP A 188 15.63 -7.84 -4.25
C ASP A 188 15.30 -7.31 -2.84
N ALA A 189 15.88 -7.94 -1.81
CA ALA A 189 15.67 -7.58 -0.41
C ALA A 189 16.23 -6.21 -0.04
N ASP A 190 17.30 -5.75 -0.72
CA ASP A 190 17.89 -4.44 -0.50
C ASP A 190 17.00 -3.36 -1.12
N LEU A 191 16.46 -3.60 -2.32
CA LEU A 191 15.48 -2.71 -2.93
C LEU A 191 14.19 -2.65 -2.11
N CYS A 192 13.71 -3.79 -1.60
CA CYS A 192 12.57 -3.86 -0.69
C CYS A 192 12.81 -2.99 0.54
N SER A 193 13.95 -3.17 1.22
CA SER A 193 14.32 -2.37 2.39
C SER A 193 14.34 -0.87 2.10
N ARG A 194 14.94 -0.46 0.96
CA ARG A 194 14.94 0.95 0.52
C ARG A 194 13.54 1.50 0.27
N ALA A 195 12.66 0.71 -0.36
CA ALA A 195 11.28 1.11 -0.64
C ALA A 195 10.45 1.33 0.65
N PHE A 196 10.80 0.63 1.72
CA PHE A 196 10.25 0.84 3.07
C PHE A 196 10.89 2.02 3.84
N GLY A 197 11.75 2.82 3.18
CA GLY A 197 12.43 3.96 3.79
C GLY A 197 13.64 3.58 4.65
N VAL A 198 14.14 2.35 4.51
CA VAL A 198 15.33 1.87 5.21
C VAL A 198 16.55 2.09 4.31
N GLN A 199 17.22 3.24 4.45
CA GLN A 199 18.46 3.49 3.70
C GLN A 199 19.58 2.55 4.16
N GLY A 200 20.19 1.82 3.21
CA GLY A 200 21.42 1.07 3.38
C GLY A 200 21.34 -0.04 4.44
N ALA A 201 21.24 -1.30 4.01
CA ALA A 201 21.12 -2.47 4.87
C ALA A 201 22.35 -2.67 5.78
N SER A 202 22.43 -1.88 6.85
CA SER A 202 23.12 -2.23 8.07
C SER A 202 22.06 -2.68 9.07
N PRO A 203 22.36 -3.65 9.95
CA PRO A 203 21.46 -4.03 11.03
C PRO A 203 20.95 -2.82 11.84
N GLN A 204 21.72 -1.74 11.96
CA GLN A 204 21.29 -0.50 12.62
C GLN A 204 20.24 0.32 11.85
N ALA A 205 20.23 0.29 10.52
CA ALA A 205 19.20 0.95 9.71
C ALA A 205 17.87 0.17 9.79
N LEU A 206 17.95 -1.16 9.76
CA LEU A 206 16.81 -2.04 10.03
C LEU A 206 16.30 -1.88 11.48
N GLN A 207 17.20 -1.62 12.45
CA GLN A 207 16.83 -1.24 13.82
C GLN A 207 16.09 0.10 13.86
N GLN A 208 16.54 1.12 13.14
CA GLN A 208 15.87 2.43 13.13
C GLN A 208 14.50 2.38 12.43
N ALA A 209 14.36 1.57 11.38
CA ALA A 209 13.07 1.29 10.77
C ALA A 209 12.13 0.56 11.74
N ALA A 210 12.66 -0.41 12.50
CA ALA A 210 11.93 -1.07 13.59
C ALA A 210 11.58 -0.11 14.75
N ASP A 211 12.48 0.80 15.12
CA ASP A 211 12.28 1.80 16.19
C ASP A 211 11.24 2.87 15.77
N ILE A 212 11.13 3.20 14.48
CA ILE A 212 10.08 4.07 13.94
C ILE A 212 8.72 3.33 13.93
N MET A 213 8.74 2.01 13.73
CA MET A 213 7.56 1.14 13.76
C MET A 213 7.12 0.73 15.18
N VAL A 214 7.93 1.01 16.19
CA VAL A 214 7.67 0.66 17.59
C VAL A 214 7.93 1.87 18.47
N SER A 215 6.88 2.65 18.78
CA SER A 215 6.88 3.34 20.06
C SER A 215 6.93 2.26 21.15
N GLU A 216 8.10 2.16 21.78
CA GLU A 216 8.47 1.29 22.91
C GLU A 216 8.91 -0.14 22.57
N SER A 217 10.19 -0.23 22.18
CA SER A 217 11.14 -1.32 22.42
C SER A 217 10.94 -2.67 21.73
N VAL A 218 11.48 -2.85 20.51
CA VAL A 218 12.08 -4.16 20.16
C VAL A 218 13.22 -4.07 19.15
N LYS A 219 14.16 -5.00 19.26
CA LYS A 219 15.38 -5.13 18.44
C LYS A 219 15.09 -5.71 17.06
N THR A 220 15.79 -5.20 16.05
CA THR A 220 16.24 -5.68 14.72
C THR A 220 15.67 -6.96 14.11
N ASP A 221 15.43 -8.00 14.91
CA ASP A 221 14.71 -9.19 14.48
C ASP A 221 13.22 -8.87 14.14
N LEU A 222 12.72 -7.69 14.53
CA LEU A 222 11.31 -7.34 14.48
C LEU A 222 10.71 -6.84 13.17
N VAL A 223 11.48 -6.44 12.15
CA VAL A 223 10.85 -5.80 10.97
C VAL A 223 9.97 -6.82 10.24
N HIS A 224 10.49 -8.03 10.01
CA HIS A 224 9.72 -9.10 9.40
C HIS A 224 8.53 -9.52 10.29
N GLU A 225 8.72 -9.61 11.61
CA GLU A 225 7.64 -9.93 12.56
C GLU A 225 6.55 -8.87 12.57
N THR A 226 6.91 -7.59 12.48
CA THR A 226 5.97 -6.47 12.45
C THR A 226 5.16 -6.49 11.16
N VAL A 227 5.82 -6.71 10.02
CA VAL A 227 5.14 -6.84 8.72
C VAL A 227 4.25 -8.10 8.71
N ALA A 228 4.71 -9.23 9.27
CA ALA A 228 3.93 -10.46 9.39
C ALA A 228 2.71 -10.29 10.31
N ALA A 229 2.88 -9.61 11.45
CA ALA A 229 1.78 -9.29 12.37
C ALA A 229 0.76 -8.35 11.70
N ALA A 230 1.21 -7.36 10.95
CA ALA A 230 0.34 -6.50 10.14
C ALA A 230 -0.42 -7.33 9.10
N ALA A 231 0.25 -8.25 8.40
CA ALA A 231 -0.38 -9.13 7.41
C ALA A 231 -1.47 -10.00 8.03
N LYS A 232 -1.19 -10.62 9.18
CA LYS A 232 -2.14 -11.43 9.93
C LYS A 232 -3.37 -10.61 10.36
N LEU A 233 -3.16 -9.41 10.90
CA LEU A 233 -4.25 -8.53 11.31
C LEU A 233 -5.14 -8.11 10.13
N VAL A 234 -4.52 -7.80 8.97
CA VAL A 234 -5.27 -7.46 7.75
C VAL A 234 -6.11 -8.64 7.27
N GLU A 235 -5.56 -9.84 7.31
CA GLU A 235 -6.30 -11.05 6.98
C GLU A 235 -7.48 -11.31 7.92
N GLU A 236 -7.28 -11.15 9.23
CA GLU A 236 -8.32 -11.33 10.24
C GLU A 236 -9.46 -10.30 10.14
N GLN A 237 -9.16 -9.08 9.68
CA GLN A 237 -10.15 -8.00 9.60
C GLN A 237 -10.90 -7.94 8.27
N GLU A 238 -10.18 -8.12 7.18
CA GLU A 238 -10.76 -8.03 5.84
C GLU A 238 -11.30 -9.40 5.39
N TYR A 239 -10.89 -10.50 6.04
CA TYR A 239 -11.20 -11.87 5.66
C TYR A 239 -10.92 -12.15 4.16
N GLN A 240 -9.88 -11.50 3.63
CA GLN A 240 -9.48 -11.55 2.22
C GLN A 240 -7.96 -11.68 2.11
N ALA A 241 -7.50 -12.85 1.67
CA ALA A 241 -6.07 -13.16 1.51
C ALA A 241 -5.34 -12.18 0.58
N TRP A 242 -6.05 -11.66 -0.44
CA TRP A 242 -5.50 -10.68 -1.37
C TRP A 242 -5.06 -9.37 -0.70
N CYS A 243 -5.72 -8.93 0.38
CA CYS A 243 -5.34 -7.71 1.09
C CYS A 243 -4.07 -7.90 1.93
N ALA A 244 -3.82 -9.13 2.39
CA ALA A 244 -2.63 -9.47 3.18
C ALA A 244 -1.42 -9.84 2.31
N LEU A 245 -1.65 -10.25 1.05
CA LEU A 245 -0.62 -10.69 0.12
C LEU A 245 0.62 -9.78 0.05
N PRO A 246 0.52 -8.44 -0.09
CA PRO A 246 1.70 -7.59 -0.22
C PRO A 246 2.60 -7.67 1.00
N LEU A 247 1.97 -7.67 2.17
CA LEU A 247 2.67 -7.74 3.45
C LEU A 247 3.31 -9.11 3.65
N ARG A 248 2.65 -10.19 3.21
CA ARG A 248 3.25 -11.53 3.24
C ARG A 248 4.44 -11.66 2.30
N GLU A 249 4.33 -11.11 1.09
CA GLU A 249 5.43 -11.14 0.14
C GLU A 249 6.64 -10.33 0.67
N VAL A 250 6.40 -9.15 1.24
CA VAL A 250 7.45 -8.34 1.90
C VAL A 250 8.06 -9.06 3.09
N ALA A 251 7.24 -9.59 4.00
CA ALA A 251 7.73 -10.29 5.19
C ALA A 251 8.67 -11.45 4.80
N TYR A 252 8.30 -12.22 3.78
CA TYR A 252 9.15 -13.29 3.28
C TYR A 252 10.45 -12.77 2.66
N VAL A 253 10.40 -11.72 1.83
CA VAL A 253 11.60 -11.12 1.22
C VAL A 253 12.59 -10.64 2.28
N LEU A 254 12.11 -10.05 3.37
CA LEU A 254 12.94 -9.60 4.49
C LEU A 254 13.62 -10.76 5.23
N THR A 255 13.04 -11.96 5.19
CA THR A 255 13.63 -13.18 5.77
C THR A 255 14.50 -13.97 4.81
N ARG A 256 14.69 -13.54 3.56
CA ARG A 256 15.31 -14.38 2.51
C ARG A 256 16.77 -14.75 2.80
N ASN A 257 17.53 -13.89 3.48
CA ASN A 257 18.90 -14.20 3.95
C ASN A 257 18.92 -15.15 5.17
N GLN A 258 17.75 -15.44 5.72
CA GLN A 258 17.50 -16.30 6.87
C GLN A 258 16.52 -17.43 6.50
N GLU A 259 16.43 -17.79 5.22
CA GLU A 259 15.47 -18.79 4.71
C GLU A 259 15.59 -20.16 5.41
N LYS A 260 16.74 -20.47 6.01
CA LYS A 260 17.02 -21.69 6.79
C LYS A 260 16.72 -21.58 8.29
N THR A 261 16.24 -20.44 8.77
CA THR A 261 15.82 -20.27 10.16
C THR A 261 14.35 -20.64 10.32
N ALA A 262 13.90 -20.82 11.57
CA ALA A 262 12.49 -21.04 11.87
C ALA A 262 11.62 -19.91 11.30
N ASP A 263 12.07 -18.66 11.40
CA ASP A 263 11.33 -17.49 10.95
C ASP A 263 11.21 -17.42 9.43
N GLY A 264 12.29 -17.74 8.70
CA GLY A 264 12.26 -17.83 7.24
C GLY A 264 11.31 -18.92 6.74
N ILE A 265 11.29 -20.08 7.41
CA ILE A 265 10.38 -21.19 7.10
C ILE A 265 8.92 -20.80 7.40
N VAL A 266 8.66 -20.12 8.53
CA VAL A 266 7.32 -19.64 8.89
C VAL A 266 6.82 -18.62 7.87
N ALA A 267 7.62 -17.62 7.53
CA ALA A 267 7.25 -16.61 6.54
C ALA A 267 6.97 -17.22 5.17
N ALA A 268 7.78 -18.19 4.74
CA ALA A 268 7.55 -18.95 3.50
C ALA A 268 6.22 -19.70 3.51
N ASN A 269 5.92 -20.42 4.59
CA ASN A 269 4.67 -21.18 4.74
C ASN A 269 3.43 -20.27 4.74
N GLU A 270 3.49 -19.14 5.45
CA GLU A 270 2.38 -18.18 5.48
C GLU A 270 2.14 -17.54 4.10
N LEU A 271 3.22 -17.20 3.37
CA LEU A 271 3.11 -16.71 2.00
C LEU A 271 2.56 -17.78 1.05
N LEU A 272 3.03 -19.01 1.16
CA LEU A 272 2.53 -20.15 0.38
C LEU A 272 1.01 -20.33 0.54
N ALA A 273 0.52 -20.28 1.78
CA ALA A 273 -0.90 -20.36 2.09
C ALA A 273 -1.71 -19.23 1.43
N VAL A 274 -1.18 -18.00 1.41
CA VAL A 274 -1.82 -16.88 0.73
C VAL A 274 -1.80 -17.04 -0.80
N TYR A 275 -0.70 -17.53 -1.39
CA TYR A 275 -0.66 -17.81 -2.83
C TYR A 275 -1.71 -18.85 -3.24
N LEU A 276 -1.89 -19.91 -2.46
CA LEU A 276 -2.93 -20.92 -2.70
C LEU A 276 -4.34 -20.30 -2.61
N ARG A 277 -4.62 -19.52 -1.55
CA ARG A 277 -5.93 -18.86 -1.36
C ARG A 277 -6.24 -17.80 -2.42
N THR A 278 -5.22 -17.20 -3.02
CA THR A 278 -5.36 -16.18 -4.07
C THR A 278 -5.32 -16.75 -5.48
N GLY A 279 -5.10 -18.07 -5.65
CA GLY A 279 -5.05 -18.73 -6.96
C GLY A 279 -3.72 -18.55 -7.71
N GLN A 280 -2.66 -18.09 -7.03
CA GLN A 280 -1.32 -17.90 -7.61
C GLN A 280 -0.54 -19.23 -7.64
N ALA A 281 -1.08 -20.23 -8.35
CA ALA A 281 -0.59 -21.60 -8.34
C ALA A 281 0.89 -21.72 -8.76
N HIS A 282 1.33 -20.93 -9.75
CA HIS A 282 2.72 -20.98 -10.22
C HIS A 282 3.71 -20.50 -9.14
N LYS A 283 3.41 -19.37 -8.48
CA LYS A 283 4.23 -18.85 -7.37
C LYS A 283 4.21 -19.79 -6.17
N ALA A 284 3.05 -20.38 -5.86
CA ALA A 284 2.93 -21.38 -4.80
C ALA A 284 3.83 -22.60 -5.07
N ALA A 285 3.82 -23.12 -6.29
CA ALA A 285 4.65 -24.27 -6.66
C ALA A 285 6.15 -23.96 -6.56
N GLN A 286 6.59 -22.79 -7.04
CA GLN A 286 7.99 -22.36 -6.93
C GLN A 286 8.44 -22.22 -5.47
N LEU A 287 7.65 -21.55 -4.64
CA LEU A 287 7.96 -21.35 -3.23
C LEU A 287 7.95 -22.68 -2.46
N GLY A 288 6.99 -23.57 -2.76
CA GLY A 288 6.92 -24.90 -2.15
C GLY A 288 8.12 -25.77 -2.50
N ALA A 289 8.59 -25.74 -3.75
CA ALA A 289 9.79 -26.46 -4.16
C ALA A 289 11.04 -25.95 -3.42
N ARG A 290 11.21 -24.62 -3.32
CA ARG A 290 12.32 -24.02 -2.58
C ARG A 290 12.27 -24.38 -1.08
N LEU A 291 11.08 -24.38 -0.49
CA LEU A 291 10.91 -24.73 0.91
C LEU A 291 11.27 -26.19 1.18
N LEU A 292 10.92 -27.09 0.26
CA LEU A 292 11.31 -28.50 0.34
C LEU A 292 12.84 -28.65 0.29
N GLU A 293 13.52 -27.99 -0.66
CA GLU A 293 14.99 -28.00 -0.73
C GLU A 293 15.63 -27.55 0.60
N VAL A 294 15.10 -26.47 1.21
CA VAL A 294 15.59 -25.96 2.49
C VAL A 294 15.40 -26.97 3.62
N VAL A 295 14.25 -27.64 3.68
CA VAL A 295 13.95 -28.68 4.69
C VAL A 295 14.87 -29.89 4.50
N GLU A 296 15.06 -30.35 3.27
CA GLU A 296 15.96 -31.46 2.94
C GLU A 296 17.42 -31.14 3.31
N GLU A 297 17.87 -29.90 3.07
CA GLU A 297 19.20 -29.44 3.48
C GLU A 297 19.40 -29.42 5.01
N LEU A 298 18.33 -29.14 5.78
CA LEU A 298 18.39 -29.06 7.24
C LEU A 298 18.25 -30.41 7.93
N HIS A 299 17.43 -31.31 7.38
CA HIS A 299 16.98 -32.53 8.06
C HIS A 299 17.27 -33.82 7.30
N GLY A 300 17.79 -33.74 6.07
CA GLY A 300 17.92 -34.88 5.15
C GLY A 300 16.65 -35.09 4.31
N PRO A 301 16.71 -35.90 3.24
CA PRO A 301 15.55 -36.18 2.40
C PRO A 301 14.45 -36.89 3.19
N GLU A 302 13.18 -36.53 2.95
CA GLU A 302 12.05 -37.30 3.47
C GLU A 302 12.02 -38.70 2.82
N GLU A 303 12.02 -39.75 3.64
CA GLU A 303 11.89 -41.17 3.20
C GLU A 303 10.45 -41.53 2.78
#